data_AF-A0A528TP68-F1
#
_entry.id   AF-A0A528TP68-F1
#
_cell.length_a   1.000
_cell.length_b   1.000
_cell.length_c   1.000
_cell.angle_alpha   90.00
_cell.angle_beta   90.00
_cell.angle_gamma   90.00
#
_symmetry.space_group_name_H-M   'P 1'
#
loop_
_entity.id
_entity.type
_entity.pdbx_description
1 polymer ?
#
loop_
_entity_poly.entity_id
_entity_poly.type
_entity_poly.pdbx_seq_one_letter_code
_entity_poly.pdbx_strand_id
1 'polypeptide(L)'
;FWEFGEPDWDNTKYFMLFGVAEDHDSNPIKIGLGKLKARAAKVVSINPCRTGYNAIADDWIGIRPGTDGLFVLALVHELLKAGRIDLDYLLRYTNAPVLVVQEPGSADDGLFMRDDDGNLLAWDRVAKAPVNAADPDAKPALTGSYTVNGRRCAP
;
A
#
# COMPACT_ATOMS: atom_id res chain seq x y z
N PHE A 1 4.18 17.21 17.73
CA PHE A 1 5.44 16.48 17.49
C PHE A 1 5.12 15.37 16.48
N TRP A 2 5.35 15.60 15.19
CA TRP A 2 4.93 14.72 14.09
C TRP A 2 6.06 13.80 13.59
N GLU A 3 7.28 14.01 14.09
CA GLU A 3 8.51 13.38 13.60
C GLU A 3 8.77 12.00 14.22
N PHE A 4 8.05 11.65 15.29
CA PHE A 4 8.23 10.39 16.02
C PHE A 4 6.87 9.77 16.32
N GLY A 5 6.21 9.30 15.25
CA GLY A 5 5.12 8.35 15.41
C GLY A 5 5.71 7.06 15.96
N GLU A 6 5.42 6.72 17.21
CA GLU A 6 5.91 5.49 17.80
C GLU A 6 5.11 4.29 17.25
N PRO A 7 5.78 3.25 16.72
CA PRO A 7 5.14 1.99 16.40
C PRO A 7 4.39 1.42 17.60
N ASP A 8 3.30 0.69 17.34
CA ASP A 8 2.62 -0.10 18.37
C ASP A 8 3.48 -1.31 18.76
N TRP A 9 4.48 -1.07 19.60
CA TRP A 9 5.47 -2.05 20.03
C TRP A 9 4.85 -3.27 20.70
N ASP A 10 3.68 -3.11 21.33
CA ASP A 10 3.06 -4.14 22.14
C ASP A 10 2.21 -5.10 21.27
N ASN A 11 1.66 -4.65 20.14
CA ASN A 11 0.89 -5.52 19.24
C ASN A 11 1.64 -5.97 17.98
N THR A 12 2.73 -5.29 17.62
CA THR A 12 3.49 -5.62 16.40
C THR A 12 4.08 -7.04 16.47
N LYS A 13 3.86 -7.83 15.41
CA LYS A 13 4.41 -9.19 15.25
C LYS A 13 5.52 -9.28 14.20
N TYR A 14 5.48 -8.38 13.23
CA TYR A 14 6.45 -8.26 12.15
C TYR A 14 6.74 -6.78 11.94
N PHE A 15 7.98 -6.38 12.15
CA PHE A 15 8.42 -4.99 12.11
C PHE A 15 9.44 -4.82 10.99
N MET A 16 9.16 -3.90 10.06
CA MET A 16 10.06 -3.54 8.97
C MET A 16 10.64 -2.15 9.23
N LEU A 17 11.95 -2.07 9.39
CA LEU A 17 12.68 -0.83 9.59
C LEU A 17 13.27 -0.37 8.26
N PHE A 18 12.64 0.60 7.61
CA PHE A 18 13.08 1.17 6.33
C PHE A 18 13.89 2.46 6.54
N GLY A 19 15.16 2.46 6.14
CA GLY A 19 15.94 3.69 5.94
C GLY A 19 16.14 4.59 7.18
N VAL A 20 15.87 4.10 8.39
CA VAL A 20 16.05 4.89 9.62
C VAL A 20 17.54 5.04 9.94
N ALA A 21 17.99 6.29 10.10
CA ALA A 21 19.35 6.60 10.51
C ALA A 21 19.63 6.12 11.94
N GLU A 22 20.86 5.67 12.17
CA GLU A 22 21.22 4.75 13.26
C GLU A 22 21.17 5.34 14.68
N ASP A 23 21.05 6.67 14.80
CA ASP A 23 21.04 7.43 16.04
C ASP A 23 19.83 8.38 16.17
N HIS A 24 19.03 8.53 15.11
CA HIS A 24 18.02 9.60 15.00
C HIS A 24 16.90 9.50 16.04
N ASP A 25 16.31 8.31 16.23
CA ASP A 25 15.27 8.06 17.25
C ASP A 25 15.85 7.59 18.60
N SER A 26 17.18 7.64 18.73
CA SER A 26 17.93 7.46 19.99
C SER A 26 17.48 6.28 20.88
N ASN A 27 16.99 6.56 22.10
CA ASN A 27 16.67 5.55 23.11
C ASN A 27 15.26 4.96 22.98
N PRO A 28 14.20 5.73 22.64
CA PRO A 28 12.85 5.21 22.43
C PRO A 28 12.81 4.01 21.48
N ILE A 29 13.40 4.11 20.29
CA ILE A 29 13.42 2.99 19.32
C ILE A 29 14.22 1.79 19.83
N LYS A 30 15.31 2.00 20.58
CA LYS A 30 16.09 0.89 21.17
C LYS A 30 15.25 0.14 22.19
N ILE A 31 14.49 0.85 23.01
CA ILE A 31 13.54 0.26 23.97
C ILE A 31 12.44 -0.49 23.21
N GLY A 32 11.86 0.11 22.17
CA GLY A 32 10.84 -0.51 21.31
C GLY A 32 11.32 -1.79 20.64
N LEU A 33 12.49 -1.75 19.98
CA LEU A 33 13.12 -2.93 19.40
C LEU A 33 13.43 -3.98 20.47
N GLY A 34 13.89 -3.58 21.65
CA GLY A 34 14.06 -4.48 22.80
C GLY A 34 12.77 -5.21 23.18
N LYS A 35 11.64 -4.50 23.26
CA LYS A 35 10.32 -5.10 23.51
C LYS A 35 9.93 -6.10 22.41
N LEU A 36 10.15 -5.76 21.14
CA LEU A 36 9.87 -6.66 20.02
C LEU A 36 10.70 -7.95 20.11
N LYS A 37 12.01 -7.82 20.33
CA LYS A 37 12.92 -8.97 20.47
C LYS A 37 12.58 -9.85 21.68
N ALA A 38 12.22 -9.24 22.82
CA ALA A 38 11.82 -9.98 24.02
C ALA A 38 10.56 -10.85 23.79
N ARG A 39 9.68 -10.45 22.87
CA ARG A 39 8.49 -11.20 22.48
C ARG A 39 8.68 -12.06 21.22
N ALA A 40 9.91 -12.16 20.72
CA ALA A 40 10.25 -12.85 19.48
C ALA A 40 9.44 -12.37 18.24
N ALA A 41 9.03 -11.08 18.22
CA ALA A 41 8.49 -10.47 17.02
C ALA A 41 9.61 -10.37 15.97
N LYS A 42 9.27 -10.63 14.71
CA LYS A 42 10.23 -10.59 13.61
C LYS A 42 10.63 -9.14 13.33
N VAL A 43 11.93 -8.86 13.30
CA VAL A 43 12.49 -7.55 12.96
C VAL A 43 13.29 -7.69 11.66
N VAL A 44 12.87 -6.99 10.62
CA VAL A 44 13.58 -6.91 9.35
C VAL A 44 14.07 -5.49 9.13
N SER A 45 15.34 -5.33 8.80
CA SER A 45 15.94 -4.05 8.45
C SER A 45 16.18 -3.97 6.94
N ILE A 46 15.80 -2.84 6.34
CA ILE A 46 16.05 -2.48 4.95
C ILE A 46 16.90 -1.22 4.96
N ASN A 47 18.20 -1.39 4.77
CA ASN A 47 19.17 -0.30 4.89
C ASN A 47 20.47 -0.66 4.16
N PRO A 48 21.10 0.26 3.40
CA PRO A 48 22.41 0.00 2.80
C PRO A 48 23.51 -0.32 3.82
N CYS A 49 23.37 0.13 5.07
CA CYS A 49 24.32 -0.07 6.16
C CYS A 49 23.76 -1.04 7.22
N ARG A 50 24.60 -1.97 7.71
CA ARG A 50 24.26 -2.94 8.76
C ARG A 50 24.80 -2.54 10.14
N THR A 51 24.70 -1.27 10.49
CA THR A 51 25.15 -0.76 11.79
C THR A 51 23.95 -0.23 12.61
N GLY A 52 24.17 0.12 13.88
CA GLY A 52 23.12 0.63 14.76
C GLY A 52 21.95 -0.34 14.96
N TYR A 53 20.72 0.16 14.77
CA TYR A 53 19.48 -0.63 14.88
C TYR A 53 19.46 -1.86 13.97
N ASN A 54 20.13 -1.77 12.82
CA ASN A 54 20.15 -2.81 11.79
C ASN A 54 20.97 -4.04 12.24
N ALA A 55 21.87 -3.88 13.22
CA ALA A 55 22.72 -4.96 13.71
C ALA A 55 21.95 -6.04 14.49
N ILE A 56 20.79 -5.70 15.07
CA ILE A 56 19.97 -6.62 15.88
C ILE A 56 18.78 -7.22 15.12
N ALA A 57 18.60 -6.82 13.85
CA ALA A 57 17.54 -7.35 12.99
C ALA A 57 17.73 -8.85 12.77
N ASP A 58 16.62 -9.58 12.68
CA ASP A 58 16.65 -11.00 12.33
C ASP A 58 17.09 -11.17 10.86
N ASP A 59 16.55 -10.34 9.97
CA ASP A 59 17.02 -10.22 8.59
C ASP A 59 17.48 -8.80 8.30
N TRP A 60 18.58 -8.66 7.57
CA TRP A 60 19.06 -7.39 7.04
C TRP A 60 19.12 -7.47 5.52
N ILE A 61 18.46 -6.52 4.87
CA ILE A 61 18.40 -6.36 3.42
C ILE A 61 19.22 -5.13 3.05
N GLY A 62 20.44 -5.38 2.59
CA GLY A 62 21.36 -4.37 2.07
C GLY A 62 20.91 -3.83 0.71
N ILE A 63 19.95 -2.91 0.73
CA ILE A 63 19.37 -2.33 -0.48
C ILE A 63 20.31 -1.32 -1.15
N ARG A 64 20.24 -1.17 -2.48
CA ARG A 64 20.93 -0.09 -3.18
C ARG A 64 20.28 1.26 -2.79
N PRO A 65 21.06 2.30 -2.45
CA PRO A 65 20.48 3.60 -2.11
C PRO A 65 19.53 4.12 -3.20
N GLY A 66 18.33 4.55 -2.80
CA GLY A 66 17.31 5.09 -3.70
C GLY A 66 16.46 4.06 -4.43
N THR A 67 16.57 2.75 -4.10
CA THR A 67 15.77 1.69 -4.74
C THR A 67 14.64 1.13 -3.87
N ASP A 68 14.31 1.78 -2.76
CA ASP A 68 13.26 1.37 -1.82
C ASP A 68 11.90 1.20 -2.50
N GLY A 69 11.54 2.13 -3.40
CA GLY A 69 10.31 2.03 -4.19
C GLY A 69 10.25 0.77 -5.06
N LEU A 70 11.36 0.37 -5.68
CA LEU A 70 11.42 -0.87 -6.46
C LEU A 70 11.25 -2.11 -5.56
N PHE A 71 11.84 -2.10 -4.37
CA PHE A 71 11.70 -3.17 -3.40
C PHE A 71 10.25 -3.29 -2.89
N VAL A 72 9.62 -2.19 -2.51
CA VAL A 72 8.22 -2.17 -2.08
C VAL A 72 7.30 -2.63 -3.21
N LEU A 73 7.50 -2.16 -4.44
CA LEU A 73 6.70 -2.61 -5.59
C LEU A 73 6.91 -4.11 -5.90
N ALA A 74 8.10 -4.65 -5.70
CA ALA A 74 8.34 -6.09 -5.82
C ALA A 74 7.58 -6.88 -4.74
N LEU A 75 7.55 -6.40 -3.49
CA LEU A 75 6.72 -7.01 -2.43
C LEU A 75 5.23 -6.97 -2.78
N VAL A 76 4.74 -5.83 -3.25
CA VAL A 76 3.34 -5.68 -3.72
C VAL A 76 3.05 -6.66 -4.85
N HIS A 77 3.94 -6.80 -5.83
CA HIS A 77 3.82 -7.76 -6.92
C HIS A 77 3.69 -9.20 -6.42
N GLU A 78 4.59 -9.63 -5.52
CA GLU A 78 4.56 -10.98 -4.98
C GLU A 78 3.30 -11.25 -4.14
N LEU A 79 2.83 -10.27 -3.37
CA LEU A 79 1.57 -10.39 -2.60
C LEU A 79 0.35 -10.51 -3.53
N LEU A 80 0.28 -9.71 -4.59
CA LEU A 80 -0.76 -9.79 -5.61
C LEU A 80 -0.74 -11.17 -6.29
N LYS A 81 0.43 -11.61 -6.74
CA LYS A 81 0.62 -12.89 -7.43
C LYS A 81 0.29 -14.09 -6.54
N ALA A 82 0.62 -14.02 -5.25
CA ALA A 82 0.30 -15.06 -4.28
C ALA A 82 -1.16 -15.03 -3.80
N GLY A 83 -1.94 -14.01 -4.19
CA GLY A 83 -3.29 -13.78 -3.67
C GLY A 83 -3.30 -13.57 -2.14
N ARG A 84 -2.27 -12.93 -1.59
CA ARG A 84 -2.09 -12.66 -0.15
C ARG A 84 -2.32 -11.18 0.14
N ILE A 85 -3.48 -10.69 -0.30
CA ILE A 85 -3.91 -9.30 -0.13
C ILE A 85 -5.28 -9.24 0.53
N ASP A 86 -5.52 -8.19 1.31
CA ASP A 86 -6.82 -7.91 1.90
C ASP A 86 -7.69 -7.15 0.91
N LEU A 87 -8.49 -7.90 0.14
CA LEU A 87 -9.38 -7.32 -0.87
C LEU A 87 -10.49 -6.47 -0.23
N ASP A 88 -10.99 -6.85 0.94
CA ASP A 88 -12.04 -6.09 1.62
C ASP A 88 -11.51 -4.73 2.08
N TYR A 89 -10.28 -4.68 2.57
CA TYR A 89 -9.61 -3.43 2.89
C TYR A 89 -9.44 -2.54 1.65
N LEU A 90 -8.90 -3.11 0.56
CA LEU A 90 -8.68 -2.35 -0.69
C LEU A 90 -9.98 -1.75 -1.23
N LEU A 91 -11.07 -2.51 -1.17
CA LEU A 91 -12.38 -2.07 -1.63
C LEU A 91 -12.97 -0.92 -0.78
N ARG A 92 -12.72 -0.91 0.52
CA ARG A 92 -13.37 0.03 1.46
C ARG A 92 -12.56 1.29 1.74
N TYR A 93 -11.23 1.15 1.78
CA TYR A 93 -10.36 2.18 2.35
C TYR A 93 -9.33 2.73 1.35
N THR A 94 -9.44 2.32 0.08
CA THR A 94 -8.57 2.82 -0.99
C THR A 94 -9.38 3.16 -2.23
N ASN A 95 -8.73 3.81 -3.20
CA ASN A 95 -9.29 4.08 -4.51
C ASN A 95 -9.03 2.94 -5.53
N ALA A 96 -8.56 1.77 -5.10
CA ALA A 96 -8.36 0.61 -5.97
C ALA A 96 -9.58 0.21 -6.85
N PRO A 97 -10.85 0.43 -6.46
CA PRO A 97 -11.98 0.13 -7.35
C PRO A 97 -12.37 1.26 -8.32
N VAL A 98 -11.75 2.43 -8.23
CA VAL A 98 -12.13 3.60 -9.04
C VAL A 98 -11.71 3.40 -10.49
N LEU A 99 -12.66 3.55 -11.42
CA LEU A 99 -12.40 3.42 -12.84
C LEU A 99 -11.48 4.55 -13.33
N VAL A 100 -10.46 4.16 -14.08
CA VAL A 100 -9.53 5.04 -14.82
C VAL A 100 -9.83 4.94 -16.30
N VAL A 101 -9.90 6.07 -17.00
CA VAL A 101 -10.08 6.15 -18.45
C VAL A 101 -8.87 5.56 -19.17
N GLN A 102 -9.12 4.73 -20.19
CA GLN A 102 -8.11 4.00 -20.96
C GLN A 102 -8.23 4.34 -22.46
N GLU A 103 -7.97 5.60 -22.82
CA GLU A 103 -8.16 6.17 -24.16
C GLU A 103 -6.90 6.97 -24.57
N PRO A 104 -5.81 6.30 -24.97
CA PRO A 104 -4.52 6.92 -25.24
C PRO A 104 -4.61 8.11 -26.20
N GLY A 105 -4.04 9.24 -25.77
CA GLY A 105 -4.02 10.49 -26.55
C GLY A 105 -5.27 11.38 -26.38
N SER A 106 -6.29 10.92 -25.66
CA SER A 106 -7.36 11.80 -25.21
C SER A 106 -6.90 12.67 -24.02
N ALA A 107 -7.54 13.82 -23.81
CA ALA A 107 -7.19 14.74 -22.71
C ALA A 107 -7.39 14.12 -21.31
N ASP A 108 -8.23 13.09 -21.22
CA ASP A 108 -8.62 12.45 -19.97
C ASP A 108 -7.98 11.08 -19.78
N ASP A 109 -7.07 10.67 -20.67
CA ASP A 109 -6.39 9.37 -20.54
C ASP A 109 -5.66 9.29 -19.20
N GLY A 110 -5.85 8.18 -18.47
CA GLY A 110 -5.28 8.00 -17.13
C GLY A 110 -5.95 8.81 -16.02
N LEU A 111 -6.99 9.59 -16.30
CA LEU A 111 -7.80 10.27 -15.27
C LEU A 111 -8.90 9.36 -14.74
N PHE A 112 -9.35 9.62 -13.50
CA PHE A 112 -10.50 8.93 -12.95
C PHE A 112 -11.78 9.26 -13.70
N MET A 113 -12.57 8.23 -13.96
CA MET A 113 -13.90 8.34 -14.55
C MET A 113 -14.87 8.98 -13.53
N ARG A 114 -15.66 9.94 -14.01
CA ARG A 114 -16.65 10.67 -13.21
C ARG A 114 -18.02 10.71 -13.89
N ASP A 115 -19.07 10.84 -13.08
CA ASP A 115 -20.39 11.24 -13.57
C ASP A 115 -20.49 12.76 -13.77
N ASP A 116 -21.65 13.22 -14.24
CA ASP A 116 -21.93 14.64 -14.51
C ASP A 116 -21.89 15.51 -13.24
N ASP A 117 -22.13 14.90 -12.07
CA ASP A 117 -22.05 15.54 -10.75
C ASP A 117 -20.61 15.56 -10.19
N GLY A 118 -19.66 14.96 -10.91
CA GLY A 118 -18.25 14.89 -10.54
C GLY A 118 -17.90 13.76 -9.56
N ASN A 119 -18.83 12.85 -9.24
CA ASN A 119 -18.56 11.70 -8.39
C ASN A 119 -17.65 10.71 -9.11
N LEU A 120 -16.73 10.08 -8.37
CA LEU A 120 -15.89 9.00 -8.90
C LEU A 120 -16.75 7.77 -9.19
N LEU A 121 -16.49 7.09 -10.31
CA LEU A 121 -17.21 5.89 -10.68
C LEU A 121 -16.39 4.61 -10.42
N ALA A 122 -17.08 3.57 -9.97
CA ALA A 122 -16.61 2.20 -9.92
C ALA A 122 -17.52 1.31 -10.77
N TRP A 123 -17.06 0.11 -11.15
CA TRP A 123 -17.92 -0.86 -11.83
C TRP A 123 -18.50 -1.88 -10.86
N ASP A 124 -19.82 -1.91 -10.69
CA ASP A 124 -20.47 -2.91 -9.85
C ASP A 124 -20.58 -4.26 -10.60
N ARG A 125 -19.99 -5.31 -10.03
CA ARG A 125 -19.93 -6.64 -10.67
C ARG A 125 -21.27 -7.40 -10.64
N VAL A 126 -22.19 -7.01 -9.77
CA VAL A 126 -23.52 -7.63 -9.62
C VAL A 126 -24.53 -6.89 -10.50
N ALA A 127 -24.61 -5.56 -10.37
CA ALA A 127 -25.48 -4.72 -11.19
C ALA A 127 -25.02 -4.64 -12.66
N LYS A 128 -23.73 -4.93 -12.92
CA LYS A 128 -23.09 -4.83 -14.24
C LYS A 128 -23.24 -3.43 -14.84
N ALA A 129 -23.00 -2.43 -14.01
CA ALA A 129 -23.20 -1.03 -14.34
C ALA A 129 -22.18 -0.14 -13.59
N PRO A 130 -21.89 1.07 -14.08
CA PRO A 130 -21.19 2.07 -13.30
C PRO A 130 -22.03 2.49 -12.09
N VAL A 131 -21.37 2.66 -10.95
CA VAL A 131 -21.95 3.14 -9.69
C VAL A 131 -21.05 4.20 -9.07
N ASN A 132 -21.59 5.00 -8.16
CA ASN A 132 -20.76 5.90 -7.36
C ASN A 132 -19.77 5.07 -6.52
N ALA A 133 -18.47 5.35 -6.63
CA ALA A 133 -17.43 4.62 -5.93
C ALA A 133 -17.50 4.75 -4.40
N ALA A 134 -18.21 5.76 -3.89
CA ALA A 134 -18.46 5.97 -2.47
C ALA A 134 -19.74 5.28 -1.96
N ASP A 135 -20.50 4.59 -2.81
CA ASP A 135 -21.68 3.84 -2.40
C ASP A 135 -21.27 2.65 -1.50
N PRO A 136 -21.70 2.61 -0.22
CA PRO A 136 -21.32 1.57 0.72
C PRO A 136 -21.91 0.19 0.39
N ASP A 137 -22.99 0.14 -0.40
CA ASP A 137 -23.66 -1.10 -0.78
C ASP A 137 -23.14 -1.69 -2.10
N ALA A 138 -22.39 -0.89 -2.87
CA ALA A 138 -21.79 -1.31 -4.12
C ALA A 138 -20.89 -2.55 -3.96
N LYS A 139 -20.85 -3.37 -5.01
CA LYS A 139 -19.95 -4.52 -5.17
C LYS A 139 -18.93 -4.24 -6.27
N PRO A 140 -18.03 -3.27 -6.08
CA PRO A 140 -17.09 -2.89 -7.11
C PRO A 140 -16.15 -4.03 -7.53
N ALA A 141 -15.77 -4.00 -8.79
CA ALA A 141 -14.73 -4.84 -9.36
C ALA A 141 -13.34 -4.21 -9.14
N LEU A 142 -12.33 -5.04 -8.89
CA LEU A 142 -10.91 -4.65 -8.78
C LEU A 142 -10.11 -4.97 -10.05
N THR A 143 -10.74 -5.65 -11.01
CA THR A 143 -10.11 -6.09 -12.25
C THR A 143 -11.14 -6.10 -13.35
N GLY A 144 -10.74 -5.79 -14.58
CA GLY A 144 -11.60 -5.87 -15.75
C GLY A 144 -11.38 -4.71 -16.69
N SER A 145 -12.09 -4.73 -17.81
CA SER A 145 -12.17 -3.62 -18.74
C SER A 145 -13.63 -3.42 -19.09
N TYR A 146 -14.09 -2.18 -19.01
CA TYR A 146 -15.50 -1.79 -19.09
C TYR A 146 -15.67 -0.62 -20.05
N THR A 147 -16.93 -0.38 -20.43
CA THR A 147 -17.32 0.78 -21.22
C THR A 147 -18.38 1.56 -20.47
N VAL A 148 -18.09 2.82 -20.18
CA VAL A 148 -19.02 3.76 -19.52
C VAL A 148 -19.14 4.99 -20.42
N ASN A 149 -20.36 5.34 -20.82
CA ASN A 149 -20.63 6.45 -21.73
C ASN A 149 -19.80 6.41 -23.03
N GLY A 150 -19.58 5.20 -23.57
CA GLY A 150 -18.80 4.99 -24.79
C GLY A 150 -17.28 5.04 -24.61
N ARG A 151 -16.78 5.22 -23.39
CA ARG A 151 -15.34 5.33 -23.07
C ARG A 151 -14.83 4.04 -22.44
N ARG A 152 -13.67 3.55 -22.88
CA ARG A 152 -13.01 2.41 -22.23
C ARG A 152 -12.43 2.84 -20.89
N CYS A 153 -12.63 2.01 -19.87
CA CYS A 153 -12.08 2.23 -18.53
C CYS A 153 -11.78 0.91 -17.84
N ALA A 154 -10.94 0.97 -16.81
CA ALA A 154 -10.59 -0.16 -15.95
C ALA A 154 -10.36 0.34 -14.52
N PRO A 155 -10.64 -0.46 -13.48
CA PRO A 155 -10.19 -0.14 -12.11
C PRO A 155 -8.67 0.07 -12.05
#